data_AF-A0A934EG40-F1
#
_entry.id   AF-A0A934EG40-F1
#
_cell.length_a   1.000
_cell.length_b   1.000
_cell.length_c   1.000
_cell.angle_alpha   90.00
_cell.angle_beta   90.00
_cell.angle_gamma   90.00
#
_symmetry.space_group_name_H-M   'P 1'
#
loop_
_entity.id
_entity.type
_entity.pdbx_description
1 polymer ?
#
loop_
_entity_poly.entity_id
_entity_poly.type
_entity_poly.pdbx_seq_one_letter_code
_entity_poly.pdbx_strand_id
1 'polypeptide(L)' 'MQKTHCPICRKEVFYLVHHLHNMTDKFAVEQVKYDFSGWTEDDGLCLPCLERYRKYNLMSFSDIRITVN' A
#
# COMPACT_ATOMS: atom_id res chain seq x y z
N MET A 1 -18.93 2.07 16.45
CA MET A 1 -17.76 2.26 15.57
C MET A 1 -18.17 3.21 14.46
N GLN A 2 -17.49 4.34 14.30
CA GLN A 2 -17.76 5.29 13.22
C GLN A 2 -17.13 4.78 11.93
N LYS A 3 -17.86 4.84 10.81
CA LYS A 3 -17.34 4.45 9.51
C LYS A 3 -16.59 5.62 8.86
N THR A 4 -15.56 5.31 8.08
CA THR A 4 -14.77 6.27 7.31
C THR A 4 -14.60 5.79 5.87
N HIS A 5 -14.05 6.63 5.00
CA HIS A 5 -13.77 6.28 3.61
C HIS A 5 -12.27 6.19 3.37
N CYS A 6 -11.85 5.13 2.67
CA CYS A 6 -10.46 5.03 2.22
C CYS A 6 -10.11 6.19 1.28
N PRO A 7 -9.02 6.92 1.50
CA PRO A 7 -8.62 8.03 0.63
C PRO A 7 -8.29 7.56 -0.79
N ILE A 8 -7.85 6.30 -0.95
CA ILE A 8 -7.42 5.73 -2.23
C ILE A 8 -8.59 5.14 -3.03
N CYS A 9 -9.34 4.18 -2.45
CA CYS A 9 -10.41 3.49 -3.19
C CYS A 9 -11.82 4.02 -2.90
N ARG A 10 -11.97 5.01 -2.00
CA ARG A 10 -13.24 5.62 -1.60
C ARG A 10 -14.28 4.65 -1.04
N LYS A 11 -13.90 3.41 -0.72
CA LYS A 11 -14.77 2.44 -0.05
C LYS A 11 -14.99 2.82 1.41
N GLU A 12 -16.21 2.61 1.87
CA GLU A 12 -16.58 2.73 3.28
C GLU A 12 -15.96 1.58 4.08
N VAL A 13 -15.23 1.91 5.15
CA VAL A 13 -14.50 0.96 6.00
C VAL A 13 -14.60 1.35 7.46
N PHE A 14 -14.35 0.40 8.36
CA PHE A 14 -14.37 0.63 9.80
C PHE A 14 -13.04 1.17 10.34
N TYR A 15 -11.93 0.92 9.64
CA TYR A 15 -10.60 1.36 10.06
C TYR A 15 -9.68 1.55 8.85
N LEU A 16 -8.67 2.40 9.04
CA LEU A 16 -7.54 2.59 8.14
C LEU A 16 -6.27 2.12 8.85
N VAL A 17 -5.34 1.56 8.08
CA VAL A 17 -4.01 1.20 8.55
C VAL A 17 -3.12 2.43 8.38
N HIS A 18 -2.57 2.89 9.50
CA HIS A 18 -1.63 4.02 9.58
C HIS A 18 -0.23 3.51 9.91
N HIS A 19 0.76 4.41 9.89
CA HIS A 19 2.12 4.15 10.39
C HIS A 19 2.79 2.92 9.74
N LEU A 20 2.70 2.84 8.41
CA LEU A 20 3.25 1.77 7.58
C LEU A 20 4.80 1.85 7.52
N HIS A 21 5.48 1.59 8.63
CA HIS A 21 6.93 1.77 8.78
C HIS A 21 7.76 0.50 8.58
N ASN A 22 7.15 -0.68 8.45
CA ASN A 22 7.89 -1.92 8.27
C ASN A 22 8.49 -2.03 6.86
N MET A 23 9.67 -2.67 6.74
CA MET A 23 10.36 -2.85 5.45
C MET A 23 9.47 -3.49 4.36
N THR A 24 8.57 -4.38 4.76
CA THR A 24 7.60 -5.03 3.87
C THR A 24 6.61 -4.03 3.22
N ASP A 25 6.33 -2.93 3.90
CA ASP A 25 5.35 -1.92 3.48
C ASP A 25 5.98 -0.74 2.75
N LYS A 26 7.31 -0.57 2.85
CA LYS A 26 8.02 0.56 2.25
C LYS A 26 7.73 0.72 0.76
N PHE A 27 7.81 -0.37 -0.02
CA PHE A 27 7.50 -0.34 -1.45
C PHE A 27 6.01 -0.06 -1.73
N ALA A 28 5.11 -0.58 -0.89
CA ALA A 28 3.69 -0.29 -1.03
C ALA A 28 3.41 1.19 -0.78
N VAL A 29 4.04 1.78 0.24
CA VAL A 29 3.96 3.21 0.56
C VAL A 29 4.53 4.06 -0.56
N GLU A 30 5.72 3.73 -1.08
CA GLU A 30 6.33 4.44 -2.21
C GLU A 30 5.45 4.39 -3.46
N GLN A 31 4.87 3.23 -3.76
CA GLN A 31 3.97 3.10 -4.91
C GLN A 31 2.68 3.91 -4.72
N VAL A 32 2.10 3.91 -3.51
CA VAL A 32 0.92 4.74 -3.22
C VAL A 32 1.26 6.22 -3.36
N LYS A 33 2.40 6.68 -2.85
CA LYS A 33 2.87 8.07 -3.00
C LYS A 33 3.10 8.46 -4.46
N TYR A 34 3.58 7.51 -5.27
CA TYR A 34 3.75 7.70 -6.71
C TYR A 34 2.40 7.83 -7.43
N ASP A 35 1.45 6.93 -7.14
CA ASP A 35 0.11 6.93 -7.75
C ASP A 35 -0.77 8.09 -7.24
N PHE A 36 -0.55 8.54 -6.00
CA PHE A 36 -1.36 9.55 -5.30
C PHE A 36 -0.45 10.55 -4.56
N SER A 37 0.05 11.54 -5.29
CA SER A 37 1.03 12.52 -4.78
C SER A 37 0.59 13.37 -3.59
N GLY A 38 -0.72 13.47 -3.32
CA GLY A 38 -1.27 14.16 -2.16
C GLY A 38 -1.47 13.27 -0.93
N TRP A 39 -1.22 11.97 -1.04
CA TRP A 39 -1.39 11.02 0.05
C TRP A 39 -0.14 10.94 0.93
N THR A 40 -0.36 10.84 2.24
CA THR A 40 0.65 10.68 3.29
C THR A 40 0.34 9.46 4.15
N GLU A 41 1.34 8.93 4.86
CA GLU A 41 1.11 7.79 5.76
C GLU A 41 0.06 8.05 6.86
N ASP A 42 -0.15 9.33 7.20
CA ASP A 42 -1.14 9.76 8.19
C ASP A 42 -2.58 9.66 7.65
N ASP A 43 -2.79 9.79 6.33
CA ASP A 43 -4.09 9.59 5.70
C ASP A 43 -4.57 8.13 5.82
N GLY A 44 -3.62 7.20 5.94
CA GLY A 44 -3.87 5.77 6.08
C GLY A 44 -4.43 5.10 4.82
N LEU A 45 -4.53 3.77 4.89
CA LEU A 45 -5.02 2.92 3.79
C LEU A 45 -5.97 1.87 4.34
N CYS A 46 -7.05 1.57 3.60
CA CYS A 46 -7.81 0.37 3.95
C CYS A 46 -6.99 -0.90 3.68
N LEU A 47 -7.23 -1.95 4.47
CA LEU A 47 -6.52 -3.22 4.34
C LEU A 47 -6.52 -3.79 2.90
N PRO A 48 -7.65 -3.78 2.15
CA PRO A 48 -7.65 -4.26 0.77
C PRO A 48 -6.72 -3.48 -0.18
N CYS A 49 -6.60 -2.16 0.00
CA CYS A 49 -5.66 -1.37 -0.81
C CYS A 49 -4.22 -1.70 -0.43
N LEU A 50 -3.93 -1.78 0.87
CA LEU A 50 -2.60 -2.15 1.35
C LEU A 50 -2.17 -3.52 0.82
N GLU A 51 -3.04 -4.53 0.89
CA GLU A 51 -2.76 -5.87 0.37
C GLU A 51 -2.54 -5.88 -1.15
N ARG A 52 -3.31 -5.09 -1.90
CA ARG A 52 -3.10 -4.94 -3.34
C ARG A 52 -1.71 -4.40 -3.66
N TYR A 53 -1.27 -3.35 -2.97
CA TYR A 53 0.06 -2.78 -3.17
C TYR A 53 1.19 -3.72 -2.70
N ARG A 54 1.00 -4.44 -1.59
CA ARG A 54 1.93 -5.50 -1.16
C ARG A 54 2.06 -6.60 -2.20
N LYS A 55 0.96 -6.99 -2.87
CA LYS A 55 1.00 -8.03 -3.90
C LYS A 55 1.79 -7.61 -5.14
N TYR A 56 1.67 -6.34 -5.57
CA TYR A 56 2.51 -5.81 -6.65
C TYR A 56 4.01 -5.90 -6.30
N ASN A 57 4.36 -5.63 -5.04
CA ASN A 57 5.72 -5.78 -4.55
C ASN A 57 6.22 -7.24 -4.66
N LEU A 58 5.41 -8.22 -4.21
CA LEU A 58 5.78 -9.64 -4.30
C LEU A 58 5.90 -10.15 -5.74
N MET A 59 5.04 -9.68 -6.66
CA MET A 59 5.12 -10.07 -8.08
C MET A 59 6.36 -9.46 -8.77
N SER A 60 6.81 -8.27 -8.36
CA SER A 60 8.03 -7.66 -8.91
C SER A 60 9.32 -8.42 -8.56
N PHE A 61 9.35 -9.18 -7.45
CA PHE A 61 10.51 -10.00 -7.10
C PHE A 61 10.54 -11.36 -7.80
N SER A 62 9.38 -11.90 -8.21
CA SER A 62 9.34 -13.17 -8.96
C SER A 62 9.92 -13.09 -10.38
N ASP A 63 10.12 -11.88 -10.91
CA ASP A 63 10.75 -11.65 -12.23
C ASP A 63 12.27 -11.45 -12.17
N ILE A 64 12.87 -11.41 -10.97
CA ILE A 64 14.33 -11.43 -10.84
C ILE A 64 14.81 -12.89 -10.96
N ARG A 65 14.79 -13.42 -12.19
CA ARG A 65 15.73 -14.46 -12.58
C ARG A 65 17.09 -13.79 -12.66
N ILE A 66 17.89 -13.91 -11.61
CA ILE A 66 19.31 -13.60 -11.66
C ILE A 66 19.91 -14.53 -12.71
N THR A 67 20.12 -14.06 -13.94
CA THR A 67 21.12 -14.64 -14.84
C THR A 67 22.48 -14.31 -14.23
N VAL A 68 22.95 -15.19 -13.36
CA VAL A 68 24.37 -15.31 -13.07
C VAL A 68 25.03 -15.83 -14.34
N ASN A 69 25.90 -15.00 -14.90
CA ASN A 69 26.73 -15.27 -16.06
C ASN A 69 27.67 -16.46 -15.82
#